data_AF-A0AAW2MRG2-F1
#
_entry.id   AF-A0AAW2MRG2-F1
#
_cell.length_a   1.000
_cell.length_b   1.000
_cell.length_c   1.000
_cell.angle_alpha   90.00
_cell.angle_beta   90.00
_cell.angle_gamma   90.00
#
_symmetry.space_group_name_H-M   'P 1'
#
loop_
_entity.id
_entity.type
_entity.pdbx_description
1 polymer ?
#
loop_
_entity_poly.entity_id
_entity_poly.type
_entity_poly.pdbx_seq_one_letter_code
_entity_poly.pdbx_strand_id
1 'polypeptide(L)'
;MSHHHSDSNMDGGSPSSSSSTSIAIQSAGSARKINFCQWCGGPTKHEIPDGEEKTRAICTHCEKITYENPKMVVGCLIEHENKILLCKRKIHPSYGLWTLPAGYMEIGESAAEGAIRETWEEANAEVEVQSPFAQLDIPLIGQVGEFLM
;
A
#
# COMPACT_ATOMS: atom_id res chain seq x y z
N MET A 1 30.28 67.03 14.12
CA MET A 1 30.36 66.94 12.64
C MET A 1 31.46 65.92 12.34
N SER A 2 31.12 64.64 12.44
CA SER A 2 30.75 63.76 11.31
C SER A 2 31.95 63.39 10.45
N HIS A 3 32.62 62.29 10.82
CA HIS A 3 33.50 61.56 9.93
C HIS A 3 32.73 60.35 9.37
N HIS A 4 32.52 60.38 8.06
CA HIS A 4 32.04 59.26 7.25
C HIS A 4 33.15 58.20 7.13
N HIS A 5 32.82 56.93 7.42
CA HIS A 5 33.46 55.80 6.77
C HIS A 5 32.42 54.76 6.39
N SER A 6 32.54 54.32 5.14
CA SER A 6 31.61 53.55 4.35
C SER A 6 31.79 52.04 4.58
N ASP A 7 30.67 51.32 4.48
CA ASP A 7 30.43 49.97 3.93
C ASP A 7 31.65 49.31 3.23
N SER A 8 31.90 48.00 3.21
CA SER A 8 31.15 46.77 3.49
C SER A 8 32.08 45.59 3.17
N ASN A 9 32.06 44.51 3.96
CA ASN A 9 31.95 43.12 3.49
C ASN A 9 32.15 42.13 4.65
N MET A 10 31.12 41.33 4.91
CA MET A 10 31.19 40.13 5.73
C MET A 10 31.32 38.93 4.77
N ASP A 11 32.47 38.26 4.76
CA ASP A 11 32.59 36.91 4.17
C ASP A 11 32.29 35.89 5.27
N GLY A 12 31.06 35.39 5.27
CA GLY A 12 30.65 34.22 6.03
C GLY A 12 31.05 32.95 5.28
N GLY A 13 32.02 32.22 5.81
CA GLY A 13 32.37 30.88 5.36
C GLY A 13 31.23 29.88 5.63
N SER A 14 30.72 29.26 4.58
CA SER A 14 29.71 28.21 4.61
C SER A 14 30.24 26.91 5.24
N PRO A 15 29.49 26.22 6.12
CA PRO A 15 29.77 24.84 6.47
C PRO A 15 29.23 23.87 5.41
N SER A 16 30.07 22.91 5.06
CA SER A 16 29.89 21.87 4.06
C SER A 16 28.76 20.87 4.36
N SER A 17 27.91 20.69 3.35
CA SER A 17 27.09 19.53 2.97
C SER A 17 27.04 18.33 3.92
N SER A 18 25.89 18.16 4.59
CA SER A 18 25.45 16.88 5.15
C SER A 18 24.99 15.96 4.00
N SER A 19 25.76 14.93 3.70
CA SER A 19 25.38 13.87 2.76
C SER A 19 24.26 13.04 3.38
N SER A 20 23.02 13.30 2.97
CA SER A 20 21.85 12.48 3.32
C SER A 20 21.95 11.17 2.54
N THR A 21 22.44 10.12 3.19
CA THR A 21 22.44 8.76 2.67
C THR A 21 21.00 8.30 2.50
N SER A 22 20.48 8.35 1.27
CA SER A 22 19.20 7.77 0.89
C SER A 22 19.25 6.27 1.14
N ILE A 23 18.59 5.82 2.20
CA ILE A 23 18.38 4.39 2.44
C ILE A 23 17.49 3.89 1.31
N ALA A 24 18.09 3.23 0.32
CA ALA A 24 17.36 2.55 -0.73
C ALA A 24 16.60 1.38 -0.09
N ILE A 25 15.32 1.60 0.20
CA ILE A 25 14.39 0.53 0.59
C ILE A 25 14.27 -0.38 -0.63
N GLN A 26 15.01 -1.49 -0.62
CA GLN A 26 14.93 -2.49 -1.67
C GLN A 26 13.55 -3.12 -1.63
N SER A 27 12.71 -2.75 -2.60
CA SER A 27 11.37 -3.29 -2.81
C SER A 27 11.46 -4.77 -3.18
N ALA A 28 11.49 -5.65 -2.17
CA ALA A 28 11.60 -7.10 -2.32
C ALA A 28 10.29 -7.80 -2.77
N GLY A 29 9.31 -7.05 -3.27
CA GLY A 29 8.14 -7.63 -3.94
C GLY A 29 8.51 -8.03 -5.37
N SER A 30 8.54 -9.34 -5.65
CA SER A 30 8.74 -9.84 -7.02
C SER A 30 7.53 -9.46 -7.88
N ALA A 31 7.69 -8.46 -8.76
CA ALA A 31 6.68 -8.07 -9.74
C ALA A 31 6.25 -9.31 -10.53
N ARG A 32 4.93 -9.54 -10.67
CA ARG A 32 4.47 -10.77 -11.33
C ARG A 32 4.87 -10.71 -12.79
N LYS A 33 5.35 -11.83 -13.32
CA LYS A 33 5.59 -11.96 -14.76
C LYS A 33 4.27 -12.07 -15.51
N ILE A 34 3.72 -10.92 -15.91
CA ILE A 34 2.55 -10.83 -16.77
C ILE A 34 2.98 -11.15 -18.20
N ASN A 35 2.47 -12.22 -18.80
CA ASN A 35 2.87 -12.69 -20.13
C ASN A 35 1.95 -12.21 -21.28
N PHE A 36 0.74 -11.76 -20.95
CA PHE A 36 -0.27 -11.37 -21.92
C PHE A 36 -1.01 -10.10 -21.48
N CYS A 37 -1.39 -9.29 -22.45
CA CYS A 37 -2.09 -8.03 -22.26
C CYS A 37 -3.56 -8.25 -21.90
N GLN A 38 -4.03 -7.65 -20.81
CA GLN A 38 -5.44 -7.75 -20.37
C GLN A 38 -6.44 -7.05 -21.31
N TRP A 39 -5.98 -6.15 -22.18
CA TRP A 39 -6.86 -5.43 -23.11
C TRP A 39 -7.04 -6.11 -24.46
N CYS A 40 -6.00 -6.77 -24.99
CA CYS A 40 -6.03 -7.32 -26.36
C CYS A 40 -5.50 -8.75 -26.49
N GLY A 41 -5.05 -9.38 -25.39
CA GLY A 41 -4.49 -10.74 -25.39
C GLY A 41 -3.11 -10.90 -26.04
N GLY A 42 -2.52 -9.84 -26.58
CA GLY A 42 -1.18 -9.87 -27.18
C GLY A 42 -0.06 -10.11 -26.14
N PRO A 43 1.12 -10.60 -26.54
CA PRO A 43 2.22 -10.84 -25.62
C PRO A 43 2.75 -9.52 -25.04
N THR A 44 3.43 -9.63 -23.89
CA THR A 44 4.06 -8.50 -23.20
C THR A 44 5.57 -8.66 -23.13
N LYS A 45 6.27 -7.52 -23.22
CA LYS A 45 7.69 -7.37 -22.89
C LYS A 45 7.85 -6.68 -21.54
N HIS A 46 8.96 -6.91 -20.84
CA HIS A 46 9.23 -6.31 -19.52
C HIS A 46 10.44 -5.38 -19.60
N GLU A 47 10.17 -4.09 -19.55
CA GLU A 47 11.19 -3.03 -19.72
C GLU A 47 10.88 -1.86 -18.77
N ILE A 48 11.84 -0.99 -18.53
CA ILE A 48 11.63 0.27 -17.79
C ILE A 48 11.21 1.33 -18.81
N PRO A 49 9.97 1.87 -18.76
CA PRO A 49 9.56 2.96 -19.64
C PRO A 49 10.38 4.23 -19.43
N ASP A 50 10.47 5.08 -20.46
CA ASP A 50 11.16 6.37 -20.37
C ASP A 50 10.58 7.23 -19.24
N GLY A 51 11.44 7.69 -18.33
CA GLY A 51 11.05 8.50 -17.18
C GLY A 51 10.51 7.72 -15.98
N GLU A 52 10.48 6.38 -16.03
CA GLU A 52 10.15 5.52 -14.88
C GLU A 52 11.40 4.84 -14.30
N GLU A 53 11.27 4.34 -13.06
CA GLU A 53 12.36 3.62 -12.37
C GLU A 53 12.13 2.11 -12.30
N LYS A 54 10.91 1.65 -12.57
CA LYS A 54 10.49 0.25 -12.35
C LYS A 54 10.17 -0.44 -13.67
N THR A 55 10.58 -1.69 -13.79
CA THR A 55 10.21 -2.56 -14.89
C THR A 55 8.69 -2.74 -14.94
N ARG A 56 8.10 -2.57 -16.12
CA ARG A 56 6.66 -2.73 -16.39
C ARG A 56 6.43 -3.77 -17.48
N ALA A 57 5.26 -4.42 -17.44
CA ALA A 57 4.79 -5.23 -18.54
C ALA A 57 4.15 -4.32 -19.60
N ILE A 58 4.70 -4.30 -20.81
CA ILE A 58 4.26 -3.47 -21.93
C ILE A 58 3.77 -4.40 -23.06
N CYS A 59 2.54 -4.19 -23.54
CA CYS A 59 2.02 -5.00 -24.64
C CYS A 59 2.78 -4.71 -25.94
N THR A 60 3.22 -5.74 -26.67
CA THR A 60 3.93 -5.57 -27.95
C THR A 60 3.00 -5.29 -29.13
N HIS A 61 1.67 -5.26 -28.91
CA HIS A 61 0.67 -5.07 -29.97
C HIS A 61 -0.07 -3.73 -29.85
N CYS A 62 -0.57 -3.40 -28.66
CA CYS A 62 -1.31 -2.15 -28.42
C CYS A 62 -0.55 -1.15 -27.54
N GLU A 63 0.70 -1.44 -27.19
CA GLU A 63 1.62 -0.57 -26.44
C GLU A 63 1.17 -0.15 -25.03
N LYS A 64 0.00 -0.64 -24.57
CA LYS A 64 -0.49 -0.39 -23.22
C LYS A 64 0.45 -0.97 -22.17
N ILE A 65 0.70 -0.17 -21.15
CA ILE A 65 1.46 -0.54 -19.95
C ILE A 65 0.50 -1.12 -18.92
N THR A 66 0.85 -2.27 -18.36
CA THR A 66 0.12 -2.86 -17.22
C THR A 66 0.80 -2.46 -15.92
N TYR A 67 0.10 -1.67 -15.11
CA TYR A 67 0.50 -1.33 -13.76
C TYR A 67 -0.05 -2.35 -12.77
N GLU A 68 0.81 -2.79 -11.84
CA GLU A 68 0.40 -3.58 -10.68
C GLU A 68 0.25 -2.63 -9.49
N ASN A 69 -0.91 -2.67 -8.85
CA ASN A 69 -1.22 -1.90 -7.65
C ASN A 69 -1.33 -2.85 -6.46
N PRO A 70 -0.97 -2.40 -5.24
CA PRO A 70 -1.28 -3.15 -4.03
C PRO A 70 -2.78 -3.41 -3.91
N LYS A 71 -3.15 -4.56 -3.36
CA LYS A 71 -4.55 -4.85 -3.01
C LYS A 71 -4.82 -4.41 -1.57
N MET A 72 -5.92 -3.69 -1.38
CA MET A 72 -6.41 -3.33 -0.04
C MET A 72 -7.16 -4.52 0.55
N VAL A 73 -6.79 -4.90 1.78
CA VAL A 73 -7.53 -5.84 2.62
C VAL A 73 -8.10 -5.03 3.79
N VAL A 74 -9.40 -5.15 4.03
CA VAL A 74 -10.11 -4.41 5.07
C VAL A 74 -10.76 -5.39 6.03
N GLY A 75 -10.82 -5.06 7.32
CA GLY A 75 -11.40 -5.93 8.34
C GLY A 75 -11.69 -5.23 9.65
N CYS A 76 -12.33 -5.95 10.57
CA CYS A 76 -12.75 -5.39 11.85
C CYS A 76 -12.10 -6.12 13.04
N LEU A 77 -11.66 -5.35 14.04
CA LEU A 77 -11.42 -5.83 15.40
C LEU A 77 -12.66 -5.50 16.23
N ILE A 78 -13.46 -6.54 16.50
CA ILE A 78 -14.80 -6.36 17.09
C ILE A 78 -14.73 -6.73 18.55
N GLU A 79 -14.99 -5.76 19.42
CA GLU A 79 -15.13 -5.97 20.86
C GLU A 79 -16.60 -6.09 21.28
N HIS A 80 -16.92 -7.11 22.06
CA HIS A 80 -18.23 -7.27 22.69
C HIS A 80 -18.06 -7.86 24.09
N GLU A 81 -18.54 -7.16 25.12
CA GLU A 81 -18.43 -7.58 26.53
C GLU A 81 -17.00 -7.99 26.95
N ASN A 82 -16.01 -7.15 26.64
CA ASN A 82 -14.58 -7.39 26.89
C ASN A 82 -14.02 -8.67 26.22
N LYS A 83 -14.64 -9.10 25.10
CA LYS A 83 -14.18 -10.23 24.28
C LYS A 83 -14.02 -9.78 22.83
N ILE A 84 -13.12 -10.44 22.11
CA ILE A 84 -12.88 -10.19 20.69
C ILE A 84 -13.51 -11.29 19.84
N LEU A 85 -14.25 -10.91 18.81
CA LEU A 85 -14.75 -11.85 17.80
C LEU A 85 -13.60 -12.29 16.90
N LEU A 86 -13.47 -13.60 16.70
CA LEU A 86 -12.52 -14.20 15.77
C LEU A 86 -13.23 -15.22 14.87
N CYS A 87 -12.80 -15.29 13.62
CA CYS A 87 -13.22 -16.29 12.64
C CYS A 87 -12.21 -17.45 12.62
N LYS A 88 -12.70 -18.69 12.57
CA LYS A 88 -11.84 -19.87 12.37
C LYS A 88 -11.81 -20.25 10.90
N ARG A 89 -10.63 -20.16 10.27
CA ARG A 89 -10.48 -20.36 8.82
C ARG A 89 -10.82 -21.79 8.40
N LYS A 90 -11.66 -21.93 7.37
CA LYS A 90 -12.08 -23.23 6.78
C LYS A 90 -11.36 -23.59 5.48
N ILE A 91 -10.40 -22.78 5.03
CA ILE A 91 -9.64 -23.01 3.80
C ILE A 91 -8.15 -22.74 4.02
N HIS A 92 -7.29 -23.36 3.21
CA HIS A 92 -5.86 -23.06 3.17
C HIS A 92 -5.58 -21.76 2.39
N PRO A 93 -4.48 -21.04 2.69
CA PRO A 93 -3.53 -21.29 3.79
C PRO A 93 -4.13 -21.01 5.18
N SER A 94 -3.48 -21.54 6.22
CA SER A 94 -3.85 -21.31 7.63
C SER A 94 -5.20 -21.90 8.05
N TYR A 95 -5.58 -23.04 7.48
CA TYR A 95 -6.77 -23.78 7.90
C TYR A 95 -6.76 -24.06 9.41
N GLY A 96 -7.89 -23.83 10.07
CA GLY A 96 -8.06 -24.10 11.50
C GLY A 96 -7.45 -23.06 12.44
N LEU A 97 -6.72 -22.07 11.93
CA LEU A 97 -6.25 -20.92 12.73
C LEU A 97 -7.35 -19.86 12.85
N TRP A 98 -7.24 -19.05 13.90
CA TRP A 98 -8.11 -17.91 14.14
C TRP A 98 -7.61 -16.66 13.43
N THR A 99 -8.53 -15.82 12.96
CA THR A 99 -8.27 -14.54 12.29
C THR A 99 -9.35 -13.53 12.66
N LEU A 100 -9.05 -12.24 12.50
CA LEU A 100 -10.10 -11.21 12.41
C LEU A 100 -10.90 -11.42 11.10
N PRO A 101 -12.18 -11.05 11.07
CA PRO A 101 -12.93 -10.98 9.82
C PRO A 101 -12.30 -9.93 8.91
N ALA A 102 -11.91 -10.34 7.71
CA ALA A 102 -11.26 -9.45 6.75
C ALA A 102 -11.25 -10.02 5.33
N GLY A 103 -11.35 -9.14 4.34
CA GLY A 103 -11.27 -9.50 2.93
C GLY A 103 -10.87 -8.33 2.04
N TYR A 104 -10.94 -8.51 0.73
CA TYR A 104 -10.51 -7.46 -0.20
C TYR A 104 -11.54 -6.33 -0.25
N MET A 105 -11.04 -5.10 -0.25
CA MET A 105 -11.89 -3.94 -0.54
C MET A 105 -12.32 -3.99 -2.00
N GLU A 106 -13.60 -3.80 -2.24
CA GLU A 106 -14.18 -3.73 -3.57
C GLU A 106 -14.18 -2.30 -4.14
N ILE A 107 -14.39 -2.18 -5.45
CA ILE A 107 -14.52 -0.87 -6.09
C ILE A 107 -15.89 -0.28 -5.77
N GLY A 108 -15.90 0.94 -5.26
CA GLY A 108 -17.13 1.67 -4.96
C GLY A 108 -17.56 1.65 -3.49
N GLU A 109 -16.80 0.96 -2.63
CA GLU A 109 -16.96 1.02 -1.18
C GLU A 109 -15.79 1.77 -0.51
N SER A 110 -16.06 2.32 0.67
CA SER A 110 -15.05 2.79 1.63
C SER A 110 -14.45 1.61 2.41
N ALA A 111 -13.31 1.84 3.06
CA ALA A 111 -12.69 0.81 3.91
C ALA A 111 -13.62 0.33 5.03
N ALA A 112 -14.40 1.24 5.62
CA ALA A 112 -15.39 0.91 6.64
C ALA A 112 -16.54 0.07 6.08
N GLU A 113 -17.11 0.44 4.93
CA GLU A 113 -18.18 -0.33 4.28
C GLU A 113 -17.71 -1.74 3.92
N GLY A 114 -16.50 -1.89 3.37
CA GLY A 114 -15.91 -3.19 3.07
C GLY A 114 -15.66 -4.03 4.33
N ALA A 115 -15.11 -3.42 5.39
CA ALA A 115 -14.89 -4.13 6.64
C ALA A 115 -16.20 -4.60 7.31
N ILE A 116 -17.26 -3.80 7.24
CA ILE A 116 -18.62 -4.17 7.69
C ILE A 116 -19.16 -5.33 6.85
N ARG A 117 -19.04 -5.24 5.51
CA ARG A 117 -19.49 -6.29 4.58
C ARG A 117 -18.78 -7.62 4.86
N GLU A 118 -17.46 -7.62 4.92
CA GLU A 118 -16.64 -8.82 5.20
C GLU A 118 -16.97 -9.42 6.58
N THR A 119 -17.18 -8.57 7.59
CA THR A 119 -17.62 -9.03 8.92
C THR A 119 -18.97 -9.75 8.86
N TRP A 120 -19.93 -9.22 8.11
CA TRP A 120 -21.23 -9.85 7.95
C TRP A 120 -21.12 -11.17 7.16
N GLU A 121 -20.33 -11.21 6.09
CA GLU A 121 -20.13 -12.41 5.26
C GLU A 121 -19.44 -13.56 6.03
N GLU A 122 -18.40 -13.26 6.80
CA GLU A 122 -17.60 -14.29 7.47
C GLU A 122 -18.14 -14.71 8.85
N ALA A 123 -18.77 -13.78 9.57
CA ALA A 123 -19.18 -13.98 10.96
C ALA A 123 -20.68 -13.81 11.22
N ASN A 124 -21.46 -13.36 10.23
CA ASN A 124 -22.88 -13.00 10.39
C ASN A 124 -23.11 -12.00 11.54
N ALA A 125 -22.17 -11.09 11.76
CA ALA A 125 -22.22 -10.07 12.79
C ALA A 125 -22.56 -8.70 12.17
N GLU A 126 -23.49 -7.99 12.79
CA GLU A 126 -23.78 -6.59 12.48
C GLU A 126 -22.92 -5.71 13.40
N VAL A 127 -22.18 -4.78 12.82
CA VAL A 127 -21.20 -3.95 13.54
C VAL A 127 -21.30 -2.49 13.10
N GLU A 128 -20.86 -1.60 13.98
CA GLU A 128 -20.67 -0.18 13.69
C GLU A 128 -19.18 0.13 13.80
N VAL A 129 -18.60 0.71 12.76
CA VAL A 129 -17.20 1.15 12.79
C VAL A 129 -17.10 2.49 13.50
N GLN A 130 -16.26 2.55 14.52
CA GLN A 130 -15.99 3.75 15.32
C GLN A 130 -14.72 4.46 14.88
N SER A 131 -13.66 3.72 14.57
CA SER A 131 -12.36 4.32 14.22
C SER A 131 -11.41 3.38 13.50
N PRO A 132 -10.44 3.90 12.73
CA PRO A 132 -9.29 3.11 12.30
C PRO A 132 -8.48 2.62 13.50
N PHE A 133 -8.07 1.35 13.48
CA PHE A 133 -7.30 0.74 14.54
C PHE A 133 -5.84 0.47 14.12
N ALA A 134 -5.63 -0.12 12.95
CA ALA A 134 -4.29 -0.44 12.46
C ALA A 134 -4.20 -0.44 10.94
N GLN A 135 -3.07 0.07 10.41
CA GLN A 135 -2.69 -0.09 9.02
C GLN A 135 -1.39 -0.90 8.93
N LEU A 136 -1.38 -1.90 8.07
CA LEU A 136 -0.29 -2.86 7.90
C LEU A 136 0.11 -2.95 6.43
N ASP A 137 1.28 -2.44 6.10
CA ASP A 137 1.85 -2.62 4.76
C ASP A 137 2.54 -3.98 4.69
N ILE A 138 2.19 -4.78 3.69
CA ILE A 138 2.82 -6.08 3.41
C ILE A 138 3.40 -6.06 1.97
N PRO A 139 4.51 -5.34 1.74
CA PRO A 139 5.03 -5.08 0.39
C PRO A 139 5.43 -6.34 -0.37
N LEU A 140 5.89 -7.37 0.35
CA LEU A 140 6.35 -8.64 -0.24
C LEU A 140 5.27 -9.33 -1.07
N ILE A 141 4.00 -9.18 -0.69
CA ILE A 141 2.86 -9.77 -1.39
C ILE A 141 1.96 -8.70 -2.07
N GLY A 142 2.40 -7.44 -2.07
CA GLY A 142 1.66 -6.33 -2.67
C GLY A 142 0.30 -6.10 -2.02
N GLN A 143 0.24 -6.10 -0.68
CA GLN A 143 -1.00 -5.84 0.06
C GLN A 143 -0.82 -4.73 1.08
N VAL A 144 -1.91 -4.04 1.37
CA VAL A 144 -2.07 -3.12 2.50
C VAL A 144 -3.31 -3.56 3.25
N GLY A 145 -3.17 -3.82 4.55
CA GLY A 145 -4.27 -4.16 5.44
C GLY A 145 -4.72 -2.94 6.24
N GLU A 146 -6.00 -2.67 6.31
CA GLU A 146 -6.59 -1.66 7.18
C GLU A 146 -7.64 -2.32 8.08
N PHE A 147 -7.42 -2.25 9.39
CA PHE A 147 -8.30 -2.82 10.39
C PHE A 147 -8.96 -1.70 11.18
N LEU A 148 -10.28 -1.80 11.33
CA LEU A 148 -11.12 -0.82 12.00
C LEU A 148 -11.74 -1.43 13.27
N MET A 149 -12.07 -0.59 14.24
CA MET A 149 -12.77 -0.94 15.47
C MET A 149 -14.15 -0.32 15.47
#